data_AF-A0A0S7Y9S6-F1
#
_entry.id   AF-A0A0S7Y9S6-F1
#
_cell.length_a   1.000
_cell.length_b   1.000
_cell.length_c   1.000
_cell.angle_alpha   90.00
_cell.angle_beta   90.00
_cell.angle_gamma   90.00
#
_symmetry.space_group_name_H-M   'P 1'
#
loop_
_entity.id
_entity.type
_entity.pdbx_description
1 polymer ?
#
loop_
_entity_poly.entity_id
_entity_poly.type
_entity_poly.pdbx_seq_one_letter_code
_entity_poly.pdbx_strand_id
1 'polypeptide(L)'
;MGGSARFVMLSVAVLVVAGGLAPLRVHGAEPVPELDVVARTAVRVSPQHTQMVLWGLTDYARQCLTGLVSKSAPDYGEAPKDGAARFRLLIEHTASLKTPTPVHEVLLNGDFYSPFLVTQEKGAYRFRLTQWQESRYVNVAEWTSPYAVTHRFPLPKSYDSRDLAGLRENALMGASPKSIKQALLDRILPIRIGQSQGDVGRPQSCQVIVKNASRWPLKSLKAALEWPDARARGQARYTRYGATITLAQALAPGQHIVLPCTGTPLNRRFRWEYLEPMAIEASPVFAPAEGQ
;
A
#
# COMPACT_ATOMS: atom_id res chain seq x y z
N MET A 1 -5.67 94.73 31.89
CA MET A 1 -4.80 93.78 32.59
C MET A 1 -4.63 92.54 31.72
N GLY A 2 -3.37 92.14 31.47
CA GLY A 2 -2.99 90.86 30.83
C GLY A 2 -3.28 90.78 29.33
N GLY A 3 -2.39 90.34 28.46
CA GLY A 3 -1.12 89.67 28.62
C GLY A 3 -0.84 88.94 27.31
N SER A 4 0.33 89.19 26.72
CA SER A 4 0.81 88.57 25.50
C SER A 4 0.91 87.05 25.65
N ALA A 5 0.50 86.29 24.63
CA ALA A 5 0.93 84.89 24.50
C ALA A 5 1.17 84.54 23.03
N ARG A 6 2.47 84.37 22.75
CA ARG A 6 3.05 83.74 21.56
C ARG A 6 2.51 82.32 21.45
N PHE A 7 2.14 81.88 20.25
CA PHE A 7 2.11 80.44 19.94
C PHE A 7 3.27 80.09 19.02
N VAL A 8 4.10 79.23 19.57
CA VAL A 8 5.35 78.70 19.06
C VAL A 8 5.03 77.57 18.08
N MET A 9 5.68 77.60 16.91
CA MET A 9 5.84 76.43 16.04
C MET A 9 6.47 75.30 16.84
N LEU A 10 5.81 74.14 16.91
CA LEU A 10 6.47 72.90 17.30
C LEU A 10 6.30 71.88 16.18
N SER A 11 7.35 71.78 15.37
CA SER A 11 7.62 70.71 14.43
C SER A 11 7.82 69.42 15.22
N VAL A 12 6.88 68.47 15.15
CA VAL A 12 7.14 67.11 15.61
C VAL A 12 7.76 66.35 14.45
N ALA A 13 9.07 66.18 14.54
CA ALA A 13 9.85 65.30 13.69
C ALA A 13 9.30 63.87 13.79
N VAL A 14 8.96 63.29 12.64
CA VAL A 14 8.68 61.87 12.48
C VAL A 14 9.97 61.11 12.74
N LEU A 15 10.13 60.56 13.94
CA LEU A 15 11.17 59.58 14.23
C LEU A 15 10.65 58.23 13.74
N VAL A 16 10.99 57.88 12.50
CA VAL A 16 10.86 56.52 11.97
C VAL A 16 11.83 55.63 12.76
N VAL A 17 11.37 55.07 13.88
CA VAL A 17 12.02 53.90 14.46
C VAL A 17 11.62 52.73 13.57
N ALA A 18 12.47 52.47 12.57
CA ALA A 18 12.53 51.21 11.86
C ALA A 18 12.98 50.12 12.84
N GLY A 19 12.11 49.78 13.78
CA GLY A 19 12.22 48.58 14.60
C GLY A 19 11.83 47.42 13.71
N GLY A 20 12.84 46.77 13.13
CA GLY A 20 12.70 45.52 12.42
C GLY A 20 12.09 44.46 13.34
N LEU A 21 10.76 44.38 13.36
CA LEU A 21 10.05 43.16 13.68
C LEU A 21 10.27 42.21 12.50
N ALA A 22 11.46 41.61 12.47
CA ALA A 22 11.61 40.34 11.80
C ALA A 22 10.50 39.43 12.36
N PRO A 23 9.66 38.81 11.52
CA PRO A 23 8.72 37.82 12.03
C PRO A 23 9.56 36.79 12.78
N LEU A 24 9.30 36.63 14.07
CA LEU A 24 9.73 35.48 14.84
C LEU A 24 9.32 34.27 14.00
N ARG A 25 10.29 33.72 13.26
CA ARG A 25 10.22 32.38 12.72
C ARG A 25 10.16 31.49 13.96
N VAL A 26 8.93 31.28 14.44
CA VAL A 26 8.58 30.06 15.18
C VAL A 26 9.24 28.98 14.36
N HIS A 27 10.30 28.38 14.90
CA HIS A 27 10.87 27.17 14.32
C HIS A 27 9.69 26.23 14.20
N GLY A 28 9.16 26.12 12.98
CA GLY A 28 8.02 25.28 12.69
C GLY A 28 8.46 23.91 13.10
N ALA A 29 7.93 23.42 14.22
CA ALA A 29 8.05 22.03 14.59
C ALA A 29 7.70 21.26 13.32
N GLU A 30 8.58 20.35 12.91
CA GLU A 30 8.31 19.53 11.73
C GLU A 30 6.88 19.00 11.84
N PRO A 31 6.08 19.10 10.77
CA PRO A 31 4.70 18.67 10.82
C PRO A 31 4.68 17.22 11.30
N VAL A 32 4.05 17.02 12.47
CA VAL A 32 3.91 15.70 13.08
C VAL A 32 3.24 14.80 12.03
N PRO A 33 3.85 13.66 11.66
CA PRO A 33 3.28 12.79 10.66
C PRO A 33 1.86 12.37 11.05
N GLU A 34 0.97 12.30 10.05
CA GLU A 34 -0.42 11.91 10.30
C GLU A 34 -0.51 10.44 10.74
N LEU A 35 0.34 9.58 10.16
CA LEU A 35 0.32 8.15 10.38
C LEU A 35 1.74 7.58 10.53
N ASP A 36 1.96 6.72 11.53
CA ASP A 36 3.09 5.79 11.56
C ASP A 36 2.62 4.34 11.31
N VAL A 37 3.57 3.48 10.94
CA VAL A 37 3.32 2.05 10.67
C VAL A 37 4.28 1.22 11.51
N VAL A 38 3.74 0.26 12.25
CA VAL A 38 4.49 -0.68 13.07
C VAL A 38 4.14 -2.10 12.63
N ALA A 39 5.13 -2.88 12.23
CA ALA A 39 4.96 -4.27 11.86
C ALA A 39 5.48 -5.22 12.94
N ARG A 40 4.79 -6.35 13.12
CA ARG A 40 5.21 -7.49 13.94
C ARG A 40 4.98 -8.77 13.15
N THR A 41 5.82 -9.78 13.38
CA THR A 41 5.68 -11.07 12.70
C THR A 41 5.86 -12.21 13.71
N ALA A 42 4.98 -13.19 13.65
CA ALA A 42 5.10 -14.47 14.37
C ALA A 42 5.68 -15.58 13.48
N VAL A 43 6.12 -15.23 12.27
CA VAL A 43 6.75 -16.17 11.34
C VAL A 43 8.10 -16.62 11.89
N ARG A 44 8.29 -17.94 11.96
CA ARG A 44 9.52 -18.55 12.46
C ARG A 44 10.54 -18.66 11.31
N VAL A 45 11.43 -17.68 11.23
CA VAL A 45 12.57 -17.62 10.29
C VAL A 45 13.80 -17.11 11.03
N SER A 46 14.97 -17.13 10.37
CA SER A 46 16.19 -16.54 10.93
C SER A 46 16.01 -15.06 11.33
N PRO A 47 16.80 -14.52 12.29
CA PRO A 47 16.70 -13.12 12.70
C PRO A 47 16.91 -12.13 11.54
N GLN A 48 17.83 -12.43 10.62
CA GLN A 48 18.09 -11.63 9.41
C GLN A 48 16.86 -11.58 8.50
N HIS A 49 16.23 -12.74 8.26
CA HIS A 49 15.00 -12.83 7.46
C HIS A 49 13.80 -12.19 8.18
N THR A 50 13.75 -12.23 9.51
CA THR A 50 12.71 -11.55 10.29
C THR A 50 12.74 -10.05 10.02
N GLN A 51 13.92 -9.42 10.04
CA GLN A 51 14.06 -8.00 9.72
C GLN A 51 13.63 -7.69 8.28
N MET A 52 14.00 -8.52 7.31
CA MET A 52 13.56 -8.37 5.91
C MET A 52 12.03 -8.43 5.78
N VAL A 53 11.38 -9.37 6.49
CA VAL A 53 9.91 -9.48 6.51
C VAL A 53 9.30 -8.21 7.08
N LEU A 54 9.75 -7.75 8.25
CA LEU A 54 9.22 -6.55 8.90
C LEU A 54 9.41 -5.29 8.05
N TRP A 55 10.56 -5.17 7.39
CA TRP A 55 10.82 -4.09 6.44
C TRP A 55 9.84 -4.15 5.27
N GLY A 56 9.70 -5.31 4.62
CA GLY A 56 8.76 -5.48 3.51
C GLY A 56 7.32 -5.15 3.91
N LEU A 57 6.84 -5.59 5.07
CA LEU A 57 5.49 -5.24 5.54
C LEU A 57 5.31 -3.73 5.70
N THR A 58 6.30 -3.07 6.31
CA THR A 58 6.25 -1.64 6.59
C THR A 58 6.30 -0.81 5.31
N ASP A 59 7.24 -1.13 4.40
CA ASP A 59 7.43 -0.40 3.15
C ASP A 59 6.19 -0.48 2.25
N TYR A 60 5.61 -1.67 2.09
CA TYR A 60 4.45 -1.85 1.23
C TYR A 60 3.17 -1.25 1.83
N ALA A 61 3.04 -1.25 3.15
CA ALA A 61 1.99 -0.50 3.82
C ALA A 61 2.13 1.02 3.61
N ARG A 62 3.36 1.55 3.71
CA ARG A 62 3.64 2.97 3.44
C ARG A 62 3.30 3.36 2.01
N GLN A 63 3.63 2.52 1.03
CA GLN A 63 3.24 2.75 -0.37
C GLN A 63 1.71 2.85 -0.53
N CYS A 64 0.93 2.06 0.21
CA CYS A 64 -0.54 2.15 0.21
C CYS A 64 -1.09 3.38 0.95
N LEU A 65 -0.29 4.04 1.77
CA LEU A 65 -0.68 5.13 2.67
C LEU A 65 0.13 6.40 2.39
N THR A 66 0.62 6.51 1.15
CA THR A 66 1.45 7.62 0.70
C THR A 66 0.75 8.95 0.97
N GLY A 67 1.48 9.92 1.49
CA GLY A 67 0.95 11.23 1.87
C GLY A 67 0.50 11.36 3.33
N LEU A 68 0.32 10.23 4.05
CA LEU A 68 0.02 10.21 5.49
C LEU A 68 1.26 9.91 6.35
N VAL A 69 2.13 9.05 5.83
CA VAL A 69 3.34 8.61 6.53
C VAL A 69 4.49 9.59 6.33
N SER A 70 5.36 9.72 7.34
CA SER A 70 6.57 10.53 7.21
C SER A 70 7.42 10.04 6.03
N LYS A 71 8.01 10.99 5.29
CA LYS A 71 8.97 10.72 4.22
C LYS A 71 10.37 10.36 4.75
N SER A 72 10.67 10.63 6.03
CA SER A 72 11.96 10.26 6.60
C SER A 72 12.13 8.73 6.57
N ALA A 73 13.29 8.31 6.09
CA ALA A 73 13.69 6.90 6.15
C ALA A 73 13.59 6.47 7.62
N PRO A 74 12.90 5.37 7.93
CA PRO A 74 12.88 4.90 9.30
C PRO A 74 14.30 4.45 9.66
N ASP A 75 14.72 4.75 10.89
CA ASP A 75 15.74 3.92 11.52
C ASP A 75 15.12 2.53 11.69
N TYR A 76 15.51 1.63 10.79
CA TYR A 76 15.03 0.25 10.78
C TYR A 76 15.54 -0.45 12.04
N GLY A 77 14.70 -0.51 13.09
CA GLY A 77 15.01 -1.25 14.31
C GLY A 77 14.37 -0.66 15.57
N GLU A 78 14.11 0.65 15.60
CA GLU A 78 13.45 1.28 16.74
C GLU A 78 11.95 1.44 16.51
N ALA A 79 11.15 1.00 17.48
CA ALA A 79 9.72 1.26 17.46
C ALA A 79 9.50 2.78 17.56
N PRO A 80 8.57 3.36 16.78
CA PRO A 80 8.30 4.79 16.86
C PRO A 80 7.83 5.17 18.26
N LYS A 81 8.31 6.30 18.76
CA LYS A 81 7.91 6.82 20.08
C LYS A 81 6.40 7.03 20.14
N ASP A 82 5.83 6.87 21.32
CA ASP A 82 4.42 7.16 21.55
C ASP A 82 4.14 8.65 21.37
N GLY A 83 3.02 8.98 20.73
CA GLY A 83 2.67 10.34 20.32
C GLY A 83 3.47 10.92 19.14
N ALA A 84 4.36 10.15 18.51
CA ALA A 84 5.13 10.61 17.34
C ALA A 84 4.27 10.83 16.08
N ALA A 85 3.07 10.27 16.02
CA ALA A 85 2.10 10.46 14.95
C ALA A 85 0.68 10.55 15.52
N ARG A 86 -0.24 11.19 14.78
CA ARG A 86 -1.65 11.25 15.19
C ARG A 86 -2.31 9.87 15.18
N PHE A 87 -1.94 9.04 14.21
CA PHE A 87 -2.42 7.67 14.07
C PHE A 87 -1.25 6.68 14.00
N ARG A 88 -1.52 5.45 14.44
CA ARG A 88 -0.61 4.30 14.30
C ARG A 88 -1.32 3.13 13.68
N LEU A 89 -0.74 2.59 12.61
CA LEU A 89 -1.17 1.32 12.02
C LEU A 89 -0.26 0.20 12.51
N LEU A 90 -0.78 -0.64 13.40
CA LEU A 90 -0.14 -1.89 13.78
C LEU A 90 -0.52 -2.99 12.78
N ILE A 91 0.48 -3.74 12.33
CA ILE A 91 0.34 -4.87 11.41
C ILE A 91 0.95 -6.10 12.07
N GLU A 92 0.13 -7.09 12.39
CA GLU A 92 0.57 -8.37 12.92
C GLU A 92 0.48 -9.44 11.83
N HIS A 93 1.61 -10.05 11.52
CA HIS A 93 1.74 -11.05 10.47
C HIS A 93 1.92 -12.45 11.05
N THR A 94 1.11 -13.39 10.58
CA THR A 94 1.27 -14.82 10.86
C THR A 94 1.32 -15.58 9.54
N ALA A 95 2.21 -16.57 9.44
CA ALA A 95 2.29 -17.46 8.29
C ALA A 95 2.69 -18.88 8.72
N SER A 96 2.24 -19.85 7.94
CA SER A 96 2.56 -21.25 8.09
C SER A 96 2.66 -21.91 6.70
N LEU A 97 3.56 -22.87 6.56
CA LEU A 97 3.69 -23.67 5.35
C LEU A 97 3.08 -25.04 5.55
N LYS A 98 2.35 -25.51 4.54
CA LYS A 98 2.08 -26.93 4.39
C LYS A 98 3.36 -27.68 4.05
N THR A 99 3.39 -28.96 4.41
CA THR A 99 4.47 -29.88 4.03
C THR A 99 4.75 -29.77 2.53
N PRO A 100 5.98 -29.43 2.12
CA PRO A 100 6.32 -29.36 0.71
C PRO A 100 6.11 -30.69 0.02
N THR A 101 5.57 -30.66 -1.20
CA THR A 101 5.39 -31.84 -2.05
C THR A 101 6.29 -31.70 -3.28
N PRO A 102 7.19 -32.65 -3.56
CA PRO A 102 7.95 -32.64 -4.80
C PRO A 102 7.03 -32.97 -5.98
N VAL A 103 7.10 -32.15 -7.03
CA VAL A 103 6.35 -32.34 -8.27
C VAL A 103 7.34 -32.39 -9.43
N HIS A 104 7.14 -33.34 -10.34
CA HIS A 104 7.92 -33.48 -11.55
C HIS A 104 7.08 -32.92 -12.71
N GLU A 105 7.57 -31.88 -13.38
CA GLU A 105 6.92 -31.35 -14.59
C GLU A 105 7.85 -31.56 -15.81
N VAL A 106 7.24 -32.00 -16.91
CA VAL A 106 7.91 -32.11 -18.22
C VAL A 106 7.72 -30.77 -18.94
N LEU A 107 8.82 -30.04 -19.18
CA LEU A 107 8.76 -28.82 -19.99
C LEU A 107 8.54 -29.21 -21.47
N LEU A 108 7.68 -28.47 -22.16
CA LEU A 108 7.33 -28.67 -23.58
C LEU A 108 8.57 -28.51 -24.49
N ASN A 109 9.32 -29.59 -24.63
CA ASN A 109 10.25 -29.99 -25.72
C ASN A 109 11.08 -31.21 -25.28
N GLY A 110 10.42 -32.25 -24.75
CA GLY A 110 10.95 -33.63 -24.65
C GLY A 110 12.05 -33.93 -23.64
N ASP A 111 13.01 -33.02 -23.44
CA ASP A 111 14.34 -33.41 -22.91
C ASP A 111 14.75 -32.69 -21.63
N PHE A 112 13.96 -31.74 -21.13
CA PHE A 112 14.24 -31.03 -19.87
C PHE A 112 13.22 -31.36 -18.78
N TYR A 113 13.66 -32.23 -17.87
CA TYR A 113 13.02 -32.51 -16.59
C TYR A 113 13.62 -31.59 -15.53
N SER A 114 12.78 -30.77 -14.88
CA SER A 114 13.21 -30.02 -13.70
C SER A 114 12.28 -30.39 -12.53
N PRO A 115 12.81 -30.97 -11.45
CA PRO A 115 12.02 -31.21 -10.25
C PRO A 115 11.67 -29.86 -9.61
N PHE A 116 10.43 -29.71 -9.15
CA PHE A 116 9.98 -28.55 -8.40
C PHE A 116 9.52 -28.97 -7.01
N LEU A 117 9.75 -28.11 -6.04
CA LEU A 117 9.13 -28.18 -4.73
C LEU A 117 7.91 -27.26 -4.74
N VAL A 118 6.73 -27.85 -4.55
CA VAL A 118 5.49 -27.09 -4.41
C VAL A 118 5.11 -27.06 -2.93
N THR A 119 4.96 -25.87 -2.37
CA THR A 119 4.43 -25.69 -1.01
C THR A 119 3.34 -24.63 -1.01
N GLN A 120 2.42 -24.75 -0.06
CA GLN A 120 1.37 -23.76 0.14
C GLN A 120 1.61 -23.04 1.45
N GLU A 121 1.73 -21.72 1.35
CA GLU A 121 1.72 -20.83 2.49
C GLU A 121 0.30 -20.37 2.80
N LYS A 122 -0.04 -20.38 4.08
CA LYS A 122 -1.29 -19.84 4.60
C LYS A 122 -1.00 -18.97 5.81
N GLY A 123 -1.63 -17.81 5.83
CA GLY A 123 -1.42 -16.83 6.88
C GLY A 123 -2.53 -15.82 6.97
N ALA A 124 -2.28 -14.80 7.79
CA ALA A 124 -3.17 -13.68 7.96
C ALA A 124 -2.38 -12.42 8.34
N TYR A 125 -2.90 -11.28 7.94
CA TYR A 125 -2.53 -9.98 8.47
C TYR A 125 -3.64 -9.49 9.39
N ARG A 126 -3.30 -9.09 10.61
CA ARG A 126 -4.20 -8.35 11.50
C ARG A 126 -3.75 -6.91 11.53
N PHE A 127 -4.68 -6.02 11.24
CA PHE A 127 -4.44 -4.59 11.21
C PHE A 127 -5.20 -3.95 12.34
N ARG A 128 -4.52 -3.08 13.09
CA ARG A 128 -5.14 -2.24 14.11
C ARG A 128 -4.71 -0.81 13.89
N LEU A 129 -5.67 0.04 13.57
CA LEU A 129 -5.48 1.48 13.51
C LEU A 129 -5.83 2.09 14.85
N THR A 130 -4.88 2.77 15.47
CA THR A 130 -5.07 3.50 16.73
C THR A 130 -4.84 4.99 16.53
N GLN A 131 -5.47 5.83 17.35
CA GLN A 131 -5.31 7.28 17.37
C GLN A 131 -4.69 7.71 18.69
N TRP A 132 -3.70 8.59 18.64
CA TRP A 132 -3.14 9.21 19.83
C TRP A 132 -4.16 10.20 20.41
N GLN A 133 -4.52 9.99 21.67
CA GLN A 133 -5.45 10.83 22.42
C GLN A 133 -4.89 11.04 23.81
N GLU A 134 -4.76 12.31 24.21
CA GLU A 134 -4.21 12.77 25.49
C GLU A 134 -2.78 12.25 25.74
N SER A 135 -2.66 10.99 26.17
CA SER A 135 -1.41 10.33 26.56
C SER A 135 -1.31 8.87 26.10
N ARG A 136 -2.24 8.38 25.28
CA ARG A 136 -2.23 6.98 24.81
C ARG A 136 -2.85 6.79 23.43
N TYR A 137 -2.51 5.67 22.81
CA TYR A 137 -3.18 5.20 21.59
C TYR A 137 -4.49 4.47 21.93
N VAL A 138 -5.59 4.92 21.31
CA VAL A 138 -6.93 4.32 21.43
C VAL A 138 -7.32 3.66 20.11
N ASN A 139 -7.92 2.47 20.15
CA ASN A 139 -8.34 1.73 18.95
C ASN A 139 -9.45 2.48 18.20
N VAL A 140 -9.25 2.65 16.89
CA VAL A 140 -10.21 3.26 15.96
C VAL A 140 -10.81 2.23 15.02
N ALA A 141 -9.99 1.30 14.51
CA ALA A 141 -10.44 0.25 13.62
C ALA A 141 -9.54 -0.98 13.73
N GLU A 142 -10.13 -2.15 13.54
CA GLU A 142 -9.42 -3.42 13.49
C GLU A 142 -10.02 -4.32 12.41
N TRP A 143 -9.16 -4.99 11.65
CA TRP A 143 -9.59 -5.99 10.67
C TRP A 143 -8.51 -7.04 10.45
N THR A 144 -8.94 -8.19 9.91
CA THR A 144 -8.05 -9.30 9.57
C THR A 144 -8.22 -9.64 8.11
N SER A 145 -7.12 -9.90 7.41
CA SER A 145 -7.11 -10.36 6.02
C SER A 145 -6.34 -11.69 5.94
N PRO A 146 -7.03 -12.83 5.72
CA PRO A 146 -6.36 -14.08 5.44
C PRO A 146 -5.70 -14.05 4.06
N TYR A 147 -4.66 -14.85 3.87
CA TYR A 147 -4.08 -15.08 2.55
C TYR A 147 -3.60 -16.52 2.40
N ALA A 148 -3.49 -16.95 1.14
CA ALA A 148 -2.87 -18.21 0.77
C ALA A 148 -2.07 -18.00 -0.52
N VAL A 149 -0.83 -18.50 -0.54
CA VAL A 149 0.06 -18.40 -1.70
C VAL A 149 0.62 -19.80 -1.98
N THR A 150 0.72 -20.16 -3.25
CA THR A 150 1.42 -21.38 -3.66
C THR A 150 2.79 -20.99 -4.19
N HIS A 151 3.82 -21.56 -3.60
CA HIS A 151 5.20 -21.37 -4.02
C HIS A 151 5.67 -22.55 -4.85
N ARG A 152 6.46 -22.26 -5.88
CA ARG A 152 7.11 -23.26 -6.73
C ARG A 152 8.60 -22.93 -6.79
N PHE A 153 9.42 -23.79 -6.21
CA PHE A 153 10.86 -23.62 -6.22
C PHE A 153 11.49 -24.68 -7.12
N PRO A 154 12.37 -24.30 -8.06
CA PRO A 154 13.18 -25.28 -8.78
C PRO A 154 14.07 -26.00 -7.77
N LEU A 155 14.12 -27.33 -7.88
CA LEU A 155 15.03 -28.16 -7.10
C LEU A 155 16.28 -28.47 -7.95
N PRO A 156 17.49 -28.37 -7.38
CA PRO A 156 18.67 -28.91 -8.02
C PRO A 156 18.56 -30.44 -8.15
N LYS A 157 19.28 -31.03 -9.11
CA LYS A 157 19.27 -32.49 -9.38
C LYS A 157 19.64 -33.33 -8.14
N SER A 158 20.46 -32.76 -7.26
CA SER A 158 20.76 -33.26 -5.92
C SER A 158 20.45 -32.15 -4.93
N TYR A 159 19.61 -32.42 -3.94
CA TYR A 159 19.31 -31.51 -2.84
C TYR A 159 19.43 -32.25 -1.51
N ASP A 160 19.81 -31.54 -0.46
CA ASP A 160 19.91 -32.07 0.89
C ASP A 160 18.88 -31.43 1.85
N SER A 161 18.96 -31.76 3.13
CA SER A 161 18.06 -31.21 4.16
C SER A 161 18.27 -29.72 4.42
N ARG A 162 19.47 -29.18 4.18
CA ARG A 162 19.77 -27.74 4.31
C ARG A 162 19.17 -26.96 3.15
N ASP A 163 19.23 -27.50 1.95
CA ASP A 163 18.57 -26.92 0.78
C ASP A 163 17.06 -26.79 1.01
N LEU A 164 16.43 -27.86 1.54
CA LEU A 164 15.00 -27.85 1.87
C LEU A 164 14.65 -26.85 2.98
N ALA A 165 15.51 -26.70 4.00
CA ALA A 165 15.33 -25.71 5.06
C ALA A 165 15.45 -24.28 4.52
N GLY A 166 16.43 -24.01 3.65
CA GLY A 166 16.60 -22.71 2.98
C GLY A 166 15.41 -22.37 2.08
N LEU A 167 14.92 -23.35 1.29
CA LEU A 167 13.71 -23.17 0.47
C LEU A 167 12.46 -22.92 1.33
N ARG A 168 12.35 -23.56 2.49
CA ARG A 168 11.26 -23.31 3.44
C ARG A 168 11.31 -21.89 4.00
N GLU A 169 12.49 -21.39 4.38
CA GLU A 169 12.65 -20.01 4.80
C GLU A 169 12.33 -19.02 3.67
N ASN A 170 12.83 -19.29 2.46
CA ASN A 170 12.51 -18.49 1.27
C ASN A 170 11.01 -18.46 0.97
N ALA A 171 10.31 -19.59 1.16
CA ALA A 171 8.87 -19.66 1.03
C ALA A 171 8.15 -18.80 2.07
N LEU A 172 8.55 -18.86 3.35
CA LEU A 172 8.00 -18.03 4.42
C LEU A 172 8.30 -16.53 4.25
N MET A 173 9.39 -16.19 3.56
CA MET A 173 9.66 -14.81 3.12
C MET A 173 8.88 -14.44 1.86
N GLY A 174 8.39 -15.45 1.14
CA GLY A 174 7.85 -15.37 -0.21
C GLY A 174 6.37 -15.01 -0.28
N ALA A 175 5.57 -15.14 0.80
CA ALA A 175 4.24 -14.50 0.89
C ALA A 175 4.42 -13.00 0.83
N SER A 176 4.58 -12.59 -0.42
CA SER A 176 5.24 -11.37 -0.77
C SER A 176 4.30 -10.22 -0.46
N PRO A 177 4.88 -9.05 -0.15
CA PRO A 177 4.20 -7.81 0.10
C PRO A 177 3.06 -7.36 -0.87
N LYS A 178 2.80 -8.05 -1.98
CA LYS A 178 1.57 -7.87 -2.77
C LYS A 178 0.31 -8.23 -1.99
N SER A 179 0.34 -9.27 -1.14
CA SER A 179 -0.83 -9.69 -0.36
C SER A 179 -1.18 -8.68 0.73
N ILE A 180 -0.20 -8.05 1.39
CA ILE A 180 -0.45 -6.96 2.34
C ILE A 180 -0.98 -5.71 1.65
N LYS A 181 -0.46 -5.35 0.45
CA LYS A 181 -1.02 -4.26 -0.36
C LYS A 181 -2.50 -4.51 -0.63
N GLN A 182 -2.83 -5.69 -1.13
CA GLN A 182 -4.21 -6.09 -1.40
C GLN A 182 -5.06 -6.04 -0.12
N ALA A 183 -4.56 -6.62 0.98
CA ALA A 183 -5.24 -6.65 2.28
C ALA A 183 -5.55 -5.26 2.85
N LEU A 184 -4.64 -4.29 2.65
CA LEU A 184 -4.85 -2.90 3.04
C LEU A 184 -5.83 -2.21 2.09
N LEU A 185 -5.55 -2.26 0.79
CA LEU A 185 -6.31 -1.56 -0.24
C LEU A 185 -7.76 -2.06 -0.32
N ASP A 186 -8.02 -3.36 -0.19
CA ASP A 186 -9.38 -3.89 -0.15
C ASP A 186 -10.23 -3.30 0.99
N ARG A 187 -9.58 -2.87 2.08
CA ARG A 187 -10.27 -2.24 3.20
C ARG A 187 -10.44 -0.74 3.01
N ILE A 188 -9.38 -0.03 2.63
CA ILE A 188 -9.31 1.43 2.65
C ILE A 188 -9.64 2.07 1.31
N LEU A 189 -9.40 1.35 0.21
CA LEU A 189 -9.61 1.81 -1.15
C LEU A 189 -10.09 0.66 -2.06
N PRO A 190 -11.32 0.14 -1.88
CA PRO A 190 -11.87 -0.84 -2.79
C PRO A 190 -11.90 -0.31 -4.23
N ILE A 191 -11.26 -1.02 -5.14
CA ILE A 191 -11.30 -0.77 -6.59
C ILE A 191 -11.92 -2.00 -7.24
N ARG A 192 -12.92 -1.79 -8.10
CA ARG A 192 -13.61 -2.89 -8.80
C ARG A 192 -13.84 -2.52 -10.25
N ILE A 193 -13.70 -3.50 -11.13
CA ILE A 193 -14.22 -3.37 -12.49
C ILE A 193 -15.72 -3.68 -12.42
N GLY A 194 -16.53 -2.72 -12.86
CA GLY A 194 -17.96 -2.86 -13.05
C GLY A 194 -18.25 -3.61 -14.35
N GLN A 195 -19.02 -2.99 -15.24
CA GLN A 195 -19.30 -3.58 -16.55
C GLN A 195 -18.09 -3.44 -17.47
N SER A 196 -17.85 -4.48 -18.27
CA SER A 196 -16.94 -4.45 -19.41
C SER A 196 -17.66 -4.95 -20.66
N GLN A 197 -17.49 -4.25 -21.77
CA GLN A 197 -18.19 -4.50 -23.02
C GLN A 197 -17.24 -4.39 -24.22
N GLY A 198 -17.32 -5.35 -25.13
CA GLY A 198 -16.58 -5.42 -26.38
C GLY A 198 -16.49 -6.85 -26.90
N ASP A 199 -15.80 -7.02 -28.03
CA ASP A 199 -15.55 -8.32 -28.62
C ASP A 199 -14.30 -8.96 -28.03
N VAL A 200 -14.28 -10.30 -27.97
CA VAL A 200 -13.14 -11.05 -27.45
C VAL A 200 -11.90 -10.78 -28.31
N GLY A 201 -10.78 -10.44 -27.67
CA GLY A 201 -9.52 -10.16 -28.35
C GLY A 201 -9.44 -8.79 -29.02
N ARG A 202 -10.45 -7.92 -28.83
CA ARG A 202 -10.44 -6.51 -29.23
C ARG A 202 -10.40 -5.61 -27.99
N PRO A 203 -9.99 -4.33 -28.10
CA PRO A 203 -10.12 -3.40 -26.98
C PRO A 203 -11.54 -3.39 -26.41
N GLN A 204 -11.66 -3.42 -25.08
CA GLN A 204 -12.94 -3.43 -24.38
C GLN A 204 -13.16 -2.11 -23.65
N SER A 205 -14.36 -1.58 -23.74
CA SER A 205 -14.80 -0.51 -22.82
C SER A 205 -15.04 -1.11 -21.43
N CYS A 206 -14.72 -0.37 -20.39
CA CYS A 206 -14.93 -0.78 -19.02
C CYS A 206 -15.28 0.40 -18.11
N GLN A 207 -15.91 0.10 -16.99
CA GLN A 207 -16.11 1.04 -15.89
C GLN A 207 -15.36 0.56 -14.65
N VAL A 208 -14.64 1.46 -13.99
CA VAL A 208 -13.94 1.17 -12.74
C VAL A 208 -14.56 1.98 -11.62
N ILE A 209 -15.00 1.29 -10.59
CA ILE A 209 -15.57 1.87 -9.39
C ILE A 209 -14.45 1.97 -8.36
N VAL A 210 -14.14 3.19 -7.93
CA VAL A 210 -13.19 3.46 -6.86
C VAL A 210 -13.96 4.02 -5.67
N LYS A 211 -13.83 3.40 -4.50
CA LYS A 211 -14.44 3.88 -3.25
C LYS A 211 -13.35 4.27 -2.27
N ASN A 212 -13.35 5.52 -1.78
CA ASN A 212 -12.51 5.90 -0.66
C ASN A 212 -13.19 5.48 0.65
N ALA A 213 -12.85 4.29 1.14
CA ALA A 213 -13.35 3.77 2.41
C ALA A 213 -12.45 4.15 3.61
N SER A 214 -11.37 4.91 3.35
CA SER A 214 -10.46 5.40 4.37
C SER A 214 -11.05 6.62 5.11
N ARG A 215 -10.39 7.04 6.18
CA ARG A 215 -10.74 8.28 6.91
C ARG A 215 -10.10 9.52 6.30
N TRP A 216 -9.19 9.36 5.34
CA TRP A 216 -8.42 10.44 4.75
C TRP A 216 -8.91 10.75 3.33
N PRO A 217 -8.94 12.02 2.93
CA PRO A 217 -9.20 12.36 1.54
C PRO A 217 -8.15 11.71 0.62
N LEU A 218 -8.60 11.09 -0.47
CA LEU A 218 -7.73 10.55 -1.51
C LEU A 218 -7.44 11.69 -2.50
N LYS A 219 -6.19 12.15 -2.58
CA LYS A 219 -5.77 13.25 -3.45
C LYS A 219 -5.59 12.79 -4.89
N SER A 220 -4.95 11.64 -5.09
CA SER A 220 -4.74 11.06 -6.42
C SER A 220 -4.62 9.54 -6.32
N LEU A 221 -4.86 8.87 -7.45
CA LEU A 221 -4.73 7.43 -7.60
C LEU A 221 -4.21 7.12 -8.99
N LYS A 222 -3.19 6.27 -9.08
CA LYS A 222 -2.85 5.53 -10.30
C LYS A 222 -3.11 4.05 -10.03
N ALA A 223 -3.86 3.39 -10.90
CA ALA A 223 -4.08 1.94 -10.77
C ALA A 223 -3.93 1.25 -12.13
N ALA A 224 -3.16 0.16 -12.14
CA ALA A 224 -3.10 -0.80 -13.23
C ALA A 224 -4.04 -1.96 -12.92
N LEU A 225 -4.85 -2.34 -13.91
CA LEU A 225 -5.92 -3.32 -13.77
C LEU A 225 -5.72 -4.40 -14.82
N GLU A 226 -5.78 -5.66 -14.40
CA GLU A 226 -5.87 -6.79 -15.31
C GLU A 226 -7.07 -7.67 -14.98
N TRP A 227 -7.84 -8.07 -15.98
CA TRP A 227 -9.01 -8.94 -15.76
C TRP A 227 -9.21 -9.93 -16.89
N PRO A 228 -9.76 -11.13 -16.58
CA PRO A 228 -10.14 -12.08 -17.61
C PRO A 228 -11.44 -11.66 -18.30
N ASP A 229 -11.59 -12.05 -19.56
CA ASP A 229 -12.85 -11.93 -20.28
C ASP A 229 -13.97 -12.74 -19.58
N ALA A 230 -15.05 -12.08 -19.17
CA ALA A 230 -16.16 -12.73 -18.49
C ALA A 230 -16.92 -13.72 -19.39
N ARG A 231 -16.88 -13.53 -20.73
CA ARG A 231 -17.58 -14.37 -21.71
C ARG A 231 -16.81 -15.65 -22.05
N ALA A 232 -15.55 -15.76 -21.65
CA ALA A 232 -14.72 -16.93 -21.92
C ALA A 232 -14.93 -18.09 -20.93
N ARG A 233 -15.90 -18.01 -19.99
CA ARG A 233 -16.21 -19.13 -19.07
C ARG A 233 -16.56 -20.38 -19.88
N GLY A 234 -15.70 -21.40 -19.81
CA GLY A 234 -15.84 -22.67 -20.53
C GLY A 234 -15.06 -22.74 -21.85
N GLN A 235 -14.31 -21.71 -22.25
CA GLN A 235 -13.42 -21.75 -23.40
C GLN A 235 -11.99 -22.10 -23.01
N ALA A 236 -11.28 -22.81 -23.88
CA ALA A 236 -9.89 -23.25 -23.66
C ALA A 236 -8.86 -22.09 -23.67
N ARG A 237 -9.27 -20.87 -24.01
CA ARG A 237 -8.41 -19.68 -24.06
C ARG A 237 -9.14 -18.50 -23.42
N TYR A 238 -8.56 -17.93 -22.38
CA TYR A 238 -9.01 -16.68 -21.77
C TYR A 238 -8.17 -15.53 -22.31
N THR A 239 -8.82 -14.47 -22.79
CA THR A 239 -8.14 -13.19 -23.06
C THR A 239 -8.10 -12.39 -21.77
N ARG A 240 -6.92 -11.91 -21.38
CA ARG A 240 -6.77 -10.92 -20.30
C ARG A 240 -6.70 -9.53 -20.90
N TYR A 241 -7.33 -8.57 -20.25
CA TYR A 241 -7.27 -7.16 -20.62
C TYR A 241 -6.47 -6.39 -19.59
N GLY A 242 -5.74 -5.38 -20.03
CA GLY A 242 -5.01 -4.45 -19.19
C GLY A 242 -5.49 -3.01 -19.40
N ALA A 243 -5.68 -2.26 -18.31
CA ALA A 243 -5.94 -0.83 -18.34
C ALA A 243 -5.18 -0.09 -17.23
N THR A 244 -4.90 1.20 -17.45
CA THR A 244 -4.44 2.11 -16.39
C THR A 244 -5.45 3.21 -16.20
N ILE A 245 -5.86 3.46 -14.96
CA ILE A 245 -6.71 4.60 -14.59
C ILE A 245 -5.93 5.60 -13.76
N THR A 246 -6.31 6.88 -13.89
CA THR A 246 -5.81 7.96 -13.04
C THR A 246 -6.98 8.77 -12.51
N LEU A 247 -7.02 8.97 -11.20
CA LEU A 247 -7.95 9.88 -10.56
C LEU A 247 -7.31 11.27 -10.49
N ALA A 248 -7.91 12.24 -11.18
CA ALA A 248 -7.42 13.62 -11.24
C ALA A 248 -8.04 14.55 -10.18
N GLN A 249 -9.14 14.16 -9.55
CA GLN A 249 -9.84 14.95 -8.53
C GLN A 249 -9.76 14.26 -7.17
N ALA A 250 -9.74 15.05 -6.10
CA ALA A 250 -9.76 14.49 -4.77
C ALA A 250 -11.09 13.77 -4.50
N LEU A 251 -11.03 12.62 -3.83
CA LEU A 251 -12.21 11.85 -3.42
C LEU A 251 -12.30 11.86 -1.89
N ALA A 252 -13.36 12.47 -1.36
CA ALA A 252 -13.53 12.60 0.08
C ALA A 252 -13.78 11.23 0.76
N PRO A 253 -13.54 11.10 2.08
CA PRO A 253 -13.88 9.90 2.84
C PRO A 253 -15.34 9.46 2.62
N GLY A 254 -15.55 8.15 2.43
CA GLY A 254 -16.87 7.54 2.21
C GLY A 254 -17.42 7.68 0.78
N GLN A 255 -16.85 8.55 -0.06
CA GLN A 255 -17.31 8.74 -1.43
C GLN A 255 -16.81 7.65 -2.38
N HIS A 256 -17.50 7.51 -3.52
CA HIS A 256 -17.06 6.68 -4.63
C HIS A 256 -17.22 7.41 -5.96
N ILE A 257 -16.46 6.98 -6.95
CA ILE A 257 -16.49 7.49 -8.32
C ILE A 257 -16.45 6.33 -9.31
N VAL A 258 -17.09 6.52 -10.46
CA VAL A 258 -17.05 5.59 -11.59
C VAL A 258 -16.22 6.22 -12.69
N LEU A 259 -15.11 5.58 -13.06
CA LEU A 259 -14.17 6.03 -14.07
C LEU A 259 -14.34 5.18 -15.34
N PRO A 260 -14.56 5.79 -16.52
CA PRO A 260 -14.49 5.05 -17.77
C PRO A 260 -13.04 4.62 -18.03
N CYS A 261 -12.88 3.44 -18.60
CA CYS A 261 -11.59 2.92 -19.05
C CYS A 261 -11.72 2.15 -20.36
N THR A 262 -10.58 1.97 -21.03
CA THR A 262 -10.46 1.07 -22.18
C THR A 262 -9.39 0.04 -21.86
N GLY A 263 -9.78 -1.23 -21.80
CA GLY A 263 -8.89 -2.37 -21.64
C GLY A 263 -8.35 -2.82 -22.98
N THR A 264 -7.04 -3.08 -23.06
CA THR A 264 -6.40 -3.64 -24.25
C THR A 264 -6.07 -5.11 -24.02
N PRO A 265 -6.25 -5.99 -25.03
CA PRO A 265 -5.92 -7.40 -24.89
C PRO A 265 -4.41 -7.56 -24.67
N LEU A 266 -4.04 -8.35 -23.66
CA LEU A 266 -2.65 -8.64 -23.34
C LEU A 266 -2.16 -9.83 -24.17
N ASN A 267 -1.14 -9.62 -24.99
CA ASN A 267 -0.54 -10.63 -25.89
C ASN A 267 0.33 -11.69 -25.16
N ARG A 268 0.06 -11.96 -23.88
CA ARG A 268 0.75 -13.02 -23.16
C ARG A 268 0.02 -14.33 -23.41
N ARG A 269 0.67 -15.26 -24.13
CA ARG A 269 0.19 -16.64 -24.31
C ARG A 269 0.28 -17.38 -22.98
N PHE A 270 -0.65 -17.12 -22.07
CA PHE A 270 -0.79 -17.89 -20.84
C PHE A 270 -1.44 -19.24 -21.18
N ARG A 271 -0.63 -20.25 -21.50
CA ARG A 271 -1.18 -21.59 -21.78
C ARG A 271 -1.74 -22.28 -20.53
N TRP A 272 -1.42 -21.82 -19.32
CA TRP A 272 -1.75 -22.56 -18.08
C TRP A 272 -1.98 -21.71 -16.82
N GLU A 273 -2.07 -20.38 -16.90
CA GLU A 273 -2.44 -19.56 -15.73
C GLU A 273 -3.96 -19.62 -15.56
N TYR A 274 -4.39 -20.68 -14.87
CA TYR A 274 -5.72 -20.87 -14.33
C TYR A 274 -6.26 -19.58 -13.71
N LEU A 275 -7.39 -19.09 -14.22
CA LEU A 275 -8.43 -18.36 -13.49
C LEU A 275 -7.93 -17.37 -12.42
N GLU A 276 -6.84 -16.65 -12.65
CA GLU A 276 -6.43 -15.66 -11.68
C GLU A 276 -7.53 -14.60 -11.61
N PRO A 277 -8.01 -14.26 -10.40
CA PRO A 277 -8.97 -13.18 -10.25
C PRO A 277 -8.36 -11.89 -10.81
N MET A 278 -9.23 -10.90 -11.02
CA MET A 278 -8.81 -9.54 -11.35
C MET A 278 -7.60 -9.10 -10.51
N ALA A 279 -6.52 -8.70 -11.18
CA ALA A 279 -5.32 -8.17 -10.55
C ALA A 279 -5.38 -6.64 -10.55
N ILE A 280 -5.19 -6.04 -9.38
CA ILE A 280 -5.19 -4.59 -9.20
C ILE A 280 -3.87 -4.18 -8.54
N GLU A 281 -3.09 -3.36 -9.23
CA GLU A 281 -1.93 -2.70 -8.65
C GLU A 281 -2.22 -1.21 -8.53
N ALA A 282 -2.44 -0.74 -7.29
CA ALA A 282 -2.80 0.65 -7.00
C ALA A 282 -1.68 1.40 -6.27
N SER A 283 -1.57 2.69 -6.58
CA SER A 283 -0.66 3.65 -5.94
C SER A 283 -1.46 4.90 -5.56
N PRO A 284 -2.16 4.89 -4.42
CA PRO A 284 -2.91 6.03 -3.93
C PRO A 284 -2.02 7.05 -3.23
N VAL A 285 -2.44 8.31 -3.24
CA VAL A 285 -1.89 9.39 -2.42
C VAL A 285 -3.02 10.02 -1.63
N PHE A 286 -2.94 9.98 -0.31
CA PHE A 286 -3.91 10.58 0.60
C PHE A 286 -3.42 11.93 1.13
N ALA A 287 -4.36 12.74 1.60
CA ALA A 287 -4.08 13.98 2.32
C ALA A 287 -4.34 13.77 3.83
N PRO A 288 -3.51 14.33 4.72
CA PRO A 288 -3.80 14.37 6.16
C PRO A 288 -5.18 14.99 6.43
N ALA A 289 -5.84 14.55 7.52
CA ALA A 289 -7.10 15.15 7.93
C ALA A 289 -6.81 16.49 8.62
N GLU A 290 -6.89 17.59 7.87
CA GLU A 290 -6.79 18.95 8.44
C GLU A 290 -7.94 19.17 9.43
N GLY A 291 -7.62 19.29 10.72
CA GLY A 291 -8.44 19.96 11.74
C GLY A 291 -9.93 19.64 11.82
N GLN A 292 -10.36 18.39 11.56
CA GLN A 292 -11.70 17.90 11.95
C GLN A 292 -11.74 17.51 13.42
#